data_AF-A0A1W9LFI5-F1
#
_entry.id   AF-A0A1W9LFI5-F1
#
_cell.length_a   1.000
_cell.length_b   1.000
_cell.length_c   1.000
_cell.angle_alpha   90.00
_cell.angle_beta   90.00
_cell.angle_gamma   90.00
#
_symmetry.space_group_name_H-M   'P 1'
#
loop_
_entity.id
_entity.type
_entity.pdbx_description
1 polymer ?
#
loop_
_entity_poly.entity_id
_entity_poly.type
_entity_poly.pdbx_seq_one_letter_code
_entity_poly.pdbx_strand_id
1 'polypeptide(L)'
;MDCPACKKPMAVLELENVEVDFCFACEGCWLDRGELGLILTGAPDVPEDLNLAGGKKSSRRCPRCNGRMRAGPAPGTDVEVDVCARHHGVWLDKGELQTIARERTGTQRANALADFVSNMFGGKKA
;
A
#
# COMPACT_ATOMS: atom_id res chain seq x y z
N MET A 1 11.10 -7.66 7.15
CA MET A 1 11.52 -6.46 6.39
C MET A 1 11.32 -5.22 7.26
N ASP A 2 12.15 -4.18 7.15
CA ASP A 2 12.02 -2.98 7.98
C ASP A 2 11.07 -1.96 7.35
N CYS A 3 10.19 -1.39 8.18
CA CYS A 3 9.23 -0.37 7.77
C CYS A 3 9.95 0.87 7.22
N PRO A 4 9.63 1.33 6.00
CA PRO A 4 10.28 2.49 5.40
C PRO A 4 9.99 3.79 6.16
N ALA A 5 8.84 3.89 6.84
CA ALA A 5 8.42 5.06 7.62
C ALA A 5 9.06 5.13 9.02
N CYS A 6 8.99 4.05 9.82
CA CYS A 6 9.43 4.08 11.24
C CYS A 6 10.58 3.12 11.59
N LYS A 7 11.10 2.35 10.62
CA LYS A 7 12.22 1.40 10.77
C LYS A 7 11.97 0.23 11.73
N LYS A 8 10.73 0.01 12.18
CA LYS A 8 10.35 -1.17 12.95
C LYS A 8 10.11 -2.37 12.02
N PRO A 9 10.25 -3.62 12.49
CA PRO A 9 9.95 -4.79 11.69
C PRO A 9 8.46 -4.82 11.29
N MET A 10 8.20 -5.24 10.06
CA MET A 10 6.85 -5.50 9.55
C MET A 10 6.52 -6.99 9.64
N ALA A 11 5.23 -7.30 9.77
CA ALA A 11 4.69 -8.65 9.69
C ALA A 11 4.01 -8.87 8.34
N VAL A 12 4.17 -10.06 7.77
CA VAL A 12 3.44 -10.46 6.56
C VAL A 12 2.04 -10.90 6.97
N LEU A 13 1.03 -10.31 6.36
CA LEU A 13 -0.37 -10.68 6.45
C LEU A 13 -0.86 -11.12 5.08
N GLU A 14 -1.95 -11.88 5.04
CA GLU A 14 -2.56 -12.31 3.78
C GLU A 14 -3.95 -11.68 3.64
N LEU A 15 -4.18 -11.03 2.50
CA LEU A 15 -5.44 -10.38 2.15
C LEU A 15 -5.88 -10.86 0.76
N GLU A 16 -6.98 -11.61 0.68
CA GLU A 16 -7.47 -12.18 -0.59
C GLU A 16 -6.40 -12.96 -1.39
N ASN A 17 -5.53 -13.72 -0.72
CA ASN A 17 -4.37 -14.42 -1.28
C ASN A 17 -3.24 -13.50 -1.80
N VAL A 18 -3.21 -12.25 -1.33
CA VAL A 18 -2.14 -11.28 -1.59
C VAL A 18 -1.36 -11.04 -0.30
N GLU A 19 -0.03 -11.09 -0.37
CA GLU A 19 0.81 -10.80 0.78
C GLU A 19 0.82 -9.29 1.05
N VAL A 20 0.74 -8.90 2.32
CA VAL A 20 0.77 -7.50 2.76
C VAL A 20 1.75 -7.38 3.91
N ASP A 21 2.85 -6.66 3.67
CA ASP A 21 3.85 -6.36 4.70
C ASP A 21 3.34 -5.20 5.57
N PHE A 22 2.77 -5.50 6.74
CA PHE A 22 2.15 -4.52 7.64
C PHE A 22 3.04 -4.11 8.82
N CYS A 23 3.07 -2.81 9.11
CA CYS A 23 3.77 -2.26 10.26
C CYS A 23 2.81 -1.95 11.42
N PHE A 24 2.84 -2.75 12.49
CA PHE A 24 2.03 -2.49 13.69
C PHE A 24 2.39 -1.21 14.47
N ALA A 25 3.53 -0.58 14.17
CA ALA A 25 3.98 0.60 14.90
C ALA A 25 3.47 1.93 14.32
N CYS A 26 3.33 2.01 13.00
CA CYS A 26 2.82 3.19 12.32
C CYS A 26 1.58 2.91 11.47
N GLU A 27 1.14 1.65 11.42
CA GLU A 27 -0.06 1.17 10.72
C GLU A 27 -0.05 1.39 9.20
N GLY A 28 1.14 1.56 8.62
CA GLY A 28 1.34 1.56 7.16
C GLY A 28 1.62 0.16 6.64
N CYS A 29 1.46 -0.02 5.32
CA CYS A 29 1.73 -1.28 4.64
C CYS A 29 2.60 -1.12 3.40
N TRP A 30 3.34 -2.18 3.12
CA TRP A 30 4.07 -2.38 1.88
C TRP A 30 3.35 -3.43 1.03
N LEU A 31 3.22 -3.14 -0.26
CA LEU A 31 2.69 -4.05 -1.27
C LEU A 31 3.74 -4.17 -2.37
N ASP A 32 4.05 -5.38 -2.78
CA ASP A 32 4.92 -5.66 -3.90
C ASP A 32 4.27 -5.27 -5.24
N ARG A 33 5.09 -5.32 -6.29
CA ARG A 33 4.66 -4.99 -7.65
C ARG A 33 3.44 -5.80 -8.07
N GLY A 34 2.35 -5.09 -8.37
CA GLY A 34 1.10 -5.66 -8.87
C GLY A 34 0.11 -6.07 -7.78
N GLU A 35 0.52 -6.10 -6.51
CA GLU A 35 -0.35 -6.52 -5.40
C GLU A 35 -1.47 -5.53 -5.11
N LEU A 36 -1.21 -4.23 -5.25
CA LEU A 36 -2.24 -3.20 -5.07
C LEU A 36 -3.39 -3.40 -6.07
N GLY A 37 -3.10 -3.65 -7.34
CA GLY A 37 -4.11 -3.95 -8.35
C GLY A 37 -4.88 -5.23 -8.05
N LEU A 38 -4.20 -6.29 -7.59
CA LEU A 38 -4.84 -7.54 -7.18
C LEU A 38 -5.86 -7.30 -6.07
N ILE A 39 -5.48 -6.52 -5.05
CA ILE A 39 -6.36 -6.15 -3.95
C ILE A 39 -7.57 -5.33 -4.45
N LEU A 40 -7.35 -4.36 -5.33
CA LEU A 40 -8.39 -3.43 -5.76
C LEU A 40 -9.34 -4.01 -6.82
N THR A 41 -8.81 -4.74 -7.78
CA THR A 41 -9.55 -5.13 -9.00
C THR A 41 -9.55 -6.63 -9.24
N GLY A 42 -8.76 -7.40 -8.49
CA GLY A 42 -8.51 -8.82 -8.78
C GLY A 42 -7.56 -9.05 -9.95
N ALA A 43 -6.96 -8.01 -10.52
CA ALA A 43 -5.97 -8.08 -11.59
C ALA A 43 -4.72 -7.27 -11.21
N PRO A 44 -3.51 -7.77 -11.47
CA PRO A 44 -2.29 -7.06 -11.08
C PRO A 44 -2.18 -5.71 -11.77
N ASP A 45 -1.67 -4.69 -11.07
CA ASP A 45 -1.34 -3.41 -11.70
C ASP A 45 -0.33 -3.63 -12.84
N VAL A 46 -0.52 -2.92 -13.95
CA VAL A 46 0.52 -2.85 -14.97
C VAL A 46 1.58 -1.82 -14.55
N PRO A 47 2.85 -1.96 -14.94
CA PRO A 47 3.92 -1.04 -14.55
C PRO A 47 3.62 0.43 -14.84
N GLU A 48 2.82 0.71 -15.89
CA GLU A 48 2.39 2.06 -16.22
C GLU A 48 1.46 2.66 -15.17
N ASP A 49 0.67 1.86 -14.45
CA ASP A 49 -0.29 2.35 -13.48
C ASP A 49 0.42 3.07 -12.34
N LEU A 50 1.45 2.45 -11.74
CA LEU A 50 2.23 3.05 -10.65
C LEU A 50 3.48 3.80 -11.13
N ASN A 51 3.58 4.13 -12.42
CA ASN A 51 4.70 4.89 -12.93
C ASN A 51 4.59 6.38 -12.58
N LEU A 52 5.07 6.74 -11.39
CA LEU A 52 5.24 8.13 -10.96
C LEU A 52 6.45 8.80 -11.66
N ALA A 53 6.49 8.75 -12.99
CA ALA A 53 7.43 9.51 -13.81
C ALA A 53 7.17 11.01 -13.61
N GLY A 54 7.83 11.61 -12.62
CA GLY A 54 7.62 13.00 -12.19
C GLY A 54 7.18 13.17 -10.73
N GLY A 55 6.96 12.08 -9.99
CA GLY A 55 6.64 12.12 -8.56
C GLY A 55 7.73 12.82 -7.72
N LYS A 56 7.32 13.44 -6.61
CA LYS A 56 8.22 14.14 -5.70
C LYS A 56 9.23 13.16 -5.09
N LYS A 57 10.42 13.64 -4.73
CA LYS A 57 11.39 12.83 -4.00
C LYS A 57 10.84 12.51 -2.62
N SER A 58 10.63 11.23 -2.32
CA SER A 58 10.28 10.80 -0.97
C SER A 58 11.48 10.86 -0.02
N SER A 59 11.22 10.98 1.28
CA SER A 59 12.22 10.74 2.34
C SER A 59 12.40 9.24 2.62
N ARG A 60 11.48 8.40 2.14
CA ARG A 60 11.45 6.95 2.37
C ARG A 60 12.36 6.19 1.42
N ARG A 61 12.82 5.03 1.89
CA ARG A 61 13.66 4.09 1.12
C ARG A 61 12.93 2.79 0.93
N CYS A 62 13.01 2.25 -0.28
CA CYS A 62 12.40 0.97 -0.62
C CYS A 62 13.00 -0.12 0.28
N PRO A 63 12.16 -0.91 0.95
CA PRO A 63 12.65 -1.88 1.91
C PRO A 63 13.22 -3.16 1.25
N ARG A 64 13.02 -3.37 -0.06
CA ARG A 64 13.66 -4.44 -0.85
C ARG A 64 15.05 -4.06 -1.40
N CYS A 65 15.21 -2.84 -1.91
CA CYS A 65 16.44 -2.45 -2.62
C CYS A 65 17.19 -1.27 -1.99
N ASN A 66 16.67 -0.70 -0.90
CA ASN A 66 17.17 0.48 -0.21
C ASN A 66 17.28 1.77 -1.05
N GLY A 67 16.75 1.75 -2.28
CA GLY A 67 16.68 2.88 -3.19
C GLY A 67 15.68 3.94 -2.70
N ARG A 68 15.95 5.21 -3.00
CA ARG A 68 15.03 6.31 -2.66
C ARG A 68 13.73 6.20 -3.45
N MET A 69 12.60 6.34 -2.76
CA MET A 69 11.27 6.23 -3.37
C MET A 69 10.79 7.58 -3.94
N ARG A 70 9.72 7.52 -4.73
CA ARG A 70 9.01 8.70 -5.24
C ARG A 70 7.60 8.73 -4.69
N ALA A 71 7.14 9.90 -4.27
CA ALA A 71 5.79 10.13 -3.78
C ALA A 71 4.91 10.73 -4.89
N GLY A 72 3.67 10.29 -4.97
CA GLY A 72 2.68 10.79 -5.93
C GLY A 72 1.35 10.05 -5.84
N PRO A 73 0.31 10.53 -6.55
CA PRO A 73 -1.03 9.98 -6.41
C PRO A 73 -1.11 8.53 -6.90
N ALA A 74 -1.80 7.67 -6.15
CA ALA A 74 -2.15 6.34 -6.62
C ALA A 74 -3.15 6.44 -7.80
N PRO A 75 -3.13 5.48 -8.73
CA PRO A 75 -3.77 5.66 -10.04
C PRO A 75 -5.29 5.76 -9.89
N GLY A 76 -5.90 6.83 -10.38
CA GLY A 76 -7.34 7.06 -10.26
C GLY A 76 -7.81 7.52 -8.86
N THR A 77 -6.90 8.00 -8.02
CA THR A 77 -7.20 8.59 -6.68
C THR A 77 -6.33 9.81 -6.43
N ASP A 78 -6.69 10.63 -5.44
CA ASP A 78 -5.84 11.72 -4.95
C ASP A 78 -4.93 11.31 -3.78
N VAL A 79 -4.88 10.02 -3.45
CA VAL A 79 -4.11 9.49 -2.32
C VAL A 79 -2.62 9.43 -2.68
N GLU A 80 -1.78 10.18 -1.96
CA GLU A 80 -0.33 10.21 -2.19
C GLU A 80 0.33 8.94 -1.63
N VAL A 81 0.95 8.13 -2.48
CA VAL A 81 1.68 6.91 -2.10
C VAL A 81 3.14 7.01 -2.47
N ASP A 82 4.01 6.20 -1.85
CA ASP A 82 5.41 6.11 -2.29
C ASP A 82 5.65 4.88 -3.14
N VAL A 83 6.25 5.05 -4.32
CA VAL A 83 6.59 3.96 -5.23
C VAL A 83 8.11 3.81 -5.34
N CYS A 84 8.56 2.56 -5.36
CA CYS A 84 9.95 2.25 -5.66
C CYS A 84 10.27 2.52 -7.13
N ALA A 85 11.28 3.35 -7.42
CA ALA A 85 11.73 3.64 -8.79
C ALA A 85 12.29 2.42 -9.56
N ARG A 86 12.52 1.30 -8.87
CA ARG A 86 12.91 0.01 -9.47
C ARG A 86 11.72 -0.97 -9.57
N HIS A 87 10.50 -0.49 -9.34
CA HIS A 87 9.25 -1.25 -9.41
C HIS A 87 9.22 -2.48 -8.50
N HIS A 88 9.80 -2.40 -7.29
CA HIS A 88 9.65 -3.49 -6.32
C HIS A 88 8.28 -3.49 -5.63
N GLY A 89 7.64 -2.33 -5.55
CA GLY A 89 6.39 -2.17 -4.81
C GLY A 89 6.09 -0.72 -4.43
N VAL A 90 5.06 -0.58 -3.62
CA VAL A 90 4.46 0.67 -3.14
C VAL A 90 4.32 0.63 -1.61
N TRP A 91 4.55 1.77 -0.98
CA TRP A 91 4.28 2.01 0.43
C TRP A 91 3.02 2.86 0.56
N LEU A 92 2.14 2.46 1.48
CA LEU A 92 0.94 3.16 1.87
C LEU A 92 1.00 3.47 3.36
N ASP A 93 0.77 4.72 3.74
CA ASP A 93 0.61 5.11 5.13
C ASP A 93 -0.73 4.65 5.70
N LYS A 94 -0.87 4.82 7.02
CA LYS A 94 -2.08 4.48 7.76
C LYS A 94 -3.32 5.10 7.09
N GLY A 95 -4.26 4.25 6.68
CA GLY A 95 -5.55 4.70 6.14
C GLY A 95 -5.58 4.85 4.62
N GLU A 96 -4.43 4.83 3.94
CA GLU A 96 -4.36 5.07 2.49
C GLU A 96 -4.92 3.89 1.70
N LEU A 97 -4.57 2.65 2.06
CA LEU A 97 -5.11 1.45 1.40
C LEU A 97 -6.65 1.40 1.47
N GLN A 98 -7.21 1.77 2.63
CA GLN A 98 -8.64 1.88 2.86
C GLN A 98 -9.29 2.92 1.95
N THR A 99 -8.64 4.06 1.83
CA THR A 99 -9.13 5.19 1.03
C THR A 99 -9.14 4.81 -0.45
N ILE A 100 -8.03 4.26 -0.95
CA ILE A 100 -7.93 3.79 -2.33
C ILE A 100 -8.93 2.67 -2.61
N ALA A 101 -9.10 1.71 -1.69
CA ALA A 101 -10.10 0.67 -1.84
C ALA A 101 -11.51 1.24 -1.98
N ARG A 102 -11.88 2.23 -1.16
CA ARG A 102 -13.20 2.90 -1.24
C ARG A 102 -13.41 3.65 -2.54
N GLU A 103 -12.37 4.27 -3.08
CA GLU A 103 -12.46 5.06 -4.31
C GLU A 103 -12.44 4.21 -5.59
N ARG A 104 -11.72 3.07 -5.59
CA ARG A 104 -11.47 2.28 -6.80
C ARG A 104 -12.22 0.96 -6.90
N THR A 105 -12.71 0.41 -5.78
CA THR A 105 -13.46 -0.85 -5.83
C THR A 105 -14.97 -0.59 -5.84
N GLY A 106 -15.72 -1.47 -6.49
CA GLY A 106 -17.18 -1.46 -6.38
C GLY A 106 -17.61 -1.62 -4.92
N THR A 107 -18.72 -0.99 -4.54
CA THR A 107 -19.16 -0.79 -3.14
C THR A 107 -19.08 -2.04 -2.27
N GLN A 108 -19.34 -3.22 -2.84
CA GLN A 108 -19.31 -4.49 -2.10
C GLN A 108 -17.90 -4.99 -1.76
N ARG A 109 -16.93 -4.87 -2.68
CA ARG A 109 -15.53 -5.25 -2.43
C ARG A 109 -14.83 -4.18 -1.59
N ALA A 110 -15.21 -2.92 -1.77
CA ALA A 110 -14.77 -1.79 -0.94
C ALA A 110 -15.11 -2.01 0.53
N ASN A 111 -16.36 -2.41 0.80
CA ASN A 111 -16.83 -2.66 2.15
C ASN A 111 -16.15 -3.89 2.75
N ALA A 112 -15.99 -4.98 2.01
CA ALA A 112 -15.28 -6.16 2.50
C ALA A 112 -13.81 -5.87 2.84
N LEU A 113 -13.11 -5.14 1.97
CA LEU A 113 -11.74 -4.68 2.20
C LEU A 113 -11.66 -3.72 3.38
N ALA A 114 -12.54 -2.72 3.44
CA ALA A 114 -12.58 -1.75 4.52
C ALA A 114 -12.90 -2.40 5.87
N ASP A 115 -13.81 -3.38 5.91
CA ASP A 115 -14.18 -4.13 7.11
C ASP A 115 -13.06 -5.06 7.54
N PHE A 116 -12.45 -5.79 6.61
CA PHE A 116 -11.32 -6.67 6.90
C PHE A 116 -10.13 -5.87 7.43
N VAL A 117 -9.80 -4.77 6.77
CA VAL A 117 -8.76 -3.83 7.21
C VAL A 117 -9.14 -3.23 8.57
N SER A 118 -10.39 -2.82 8.79
CA SER A 118 -10.82 -2.29 10.08
C SER A 118 -10.79 -3.35 11.19
N ASN A 119 -11.02 -4.62 10.87
CA ASN A 119 -10.97 -5.72 11.84
C ASN A 119 -9.53 -6.17 12.13
N MET A 120 -8.64 -6.15 11.13
CA MET A 120 -7.22 -6.48 11.30
C MET A 120 -6.42 -5.34 11.94
N PHE A 121 -6.73 -4.09 11.60
CA PHE A 121 -5.92 -2.92 11.93
C PHE A 121 -6.64 -1.94 12.89
N GLY A 122 -7.96 -2.02 13.00
CA GLY A 122 -8.74 -1.26 13.96
C GLY A 122 -8.82 -1.97 15.30
N GLY A 123 -7.79 -1.76 16.13
CA GLY A 123 -7.93 -2.03 17.56
C GLY A 123 -9.05 -1.19 18.14
N LYS A 124 -10.26 -1.75 18.28
CA LYS A 124 -11.23 -1.22 19.25
C LYS A 124 -10.56 -1.35 20.62
N LYS A 125 -10.21 -0.22 21.21
CA LYS A 125 -10.00 -0.14 22.66
C LYS A 125 -11.32 -0.57 23.30
N ALA A 126 -11.31 -1.74 23.93
CA ALA A 126 -12.24 -2.03 25.01
C ALA A 126 -11.82 -1.20 26.24
#